data_AF-A0AAN0NHF3-F1
#
_entry.id   AF-A0AAN0NHF3-F1
#
_cell.length_a   1.000
_cell.length_b   1.000
_cell.length_c   1.000
_cell.angle_alpha   90.00
_cell.angle_beta   90.00
_cell.angle_gamma   90.00
#
_symmetry.space_group_name_H-M   'P 1'
#
loop_
_entity.id
_entity.type
_entity.pdbx_description
1 polymer ?
#
loop_
_entity_poly.entity_id
_entity_poly.type
_entity_poly.pdbx_seq_one_letter_code
_entity_poly.pdbx_strand_id
1 'polypeptide(L)'
;MTISIFDGSPDGQRSFGSFTRSDREYTDLEVKLLKAFLTRRHNETAPPTNLTRAELEALSMVKDGKRLKEIAHELSVSEGAVKQRLKNAKLKLGAKTGTQAATLASQYGLI
;
A
#
# COMPACT_ATOMS: atom_id res chain seq x y z
N MET A 1 -22.72 0.47 16.47
CA MET A 1 -22.86 -0.24 15.16
C MET A 1 -21.48 -0.50 14.60
N THR A 2 -21.25 -1.69 14.05
CA THR A 2 -19.97 -2.06 13.43
C THR A 2 -20.17 -2.32 11.94
N ILE A 3 -19.31 -1.74 11.11
CA ILE A 3 -19.28 -1.95 9.66
C ILE A 3 -17.96 -2.62 9.29
N SER A 4 -18.01 -3.65 8.45
CA SER A 4 -16.83 -4.30 7.88
C SER A 4 -16.84 -4.12 6.37
N ILE A 5 -15.70 -3.72 5.80
CA ILE A 5 -15.44 -3.66 4.36
C ILE A 5 -14.33 -4.65 4.04
N PHE A 6 -14.56 -5.45 3.01
CA PHE A 6 -13.62 -6.43 2.48
C PHE A 6 -13.63 -6.28 0.96
N ASP A 7 -12.45 -6.12 0.36
CA ASP A 7 -12.32 -5.90 -1.09
C ASP A 7 -12.25 -7.20 -1.90
N GLY A 8 -12.15 -8.36 -1.25
CA GLY A 8 -12.02 -9.65 -1.95
C GLY A 8 -10.71 -9.78 -2.72
N SER A 9 -9.74 -8.90 -2.47
CA SER A 9 -8.42 -8.97 -3.10
C SER A 9 -7.65 -10.21 -2.62
N PRO A 10 -6.68 -10.72 -3.43
CA PRO A 10 -5.79 -11.80 -3.01
C PRO A 10 -5.03 -11.50 -1.72
N ASP A 11 -4.77 -10.21 -1.46
CA ASP A 11 -4.08 -9.73 -0.26
C ASP A 11 -5.01 -9.62 0.97
N GLY A 12 -6.32 -9.83 0.78
CA GLY A 12 -7.27 -10.08 1.86
C GLY A 12 -7.51 -8.93 2.82
N GLN A 13 -7.31 -7.68 2.39
CA GLN A 13 -7.42 -6.51 3.28
C GLN A 13 -8.86 -6.32 3.77
N ARG A 14 -9.02 -6.15 5.08
CA ARG A 14 -10.31 -5.91 5.72
C ARG A 14 -10.22 -4.71 6.65
N SER A 15 -11.15 -3.77 6.48
CA SER A 15 -11.29 -2.62 7.38
C SER A 15 -12.55 -2.74 8.21
N PHE A 16 -12.43 -2.36 9.49
CA PHE A 16 -13.54 -2.31 10.43
C PHE A 16 -13.74 -0.88 10.93
N GLY A 17 -14.99 -0.45 11.03
CA GLY A 17 -15.38 0.82 11.64
C GLY A 17 -16.41 0.57 12.73
N SER A 18 -16.11 1.00 13.96
CA SER A 18 -17.05 0.98 15.07
C SER A 18 -17.58 2.40 15.31
N PHE A 19 -18.88 2.58 15.15
CA PHE A 19 -19.56 3.86 15.30
C PHE A 19 -20.52 3.80 16.48
N THR A 20 -20.38 4.74 17.41
CA THR A 20 -21.14 4.81 18.66
C THR A 20 -21.81 6.18 18.79
N ARG A 21 -23.06 6.18 19.27
CA ARG A 21 -23.80 7.37 19.69
C ARG A 21 -24.68 7.00 20.89
N SER A 22 -25.04 7.97 21.71
CA SER A 22 -25.72 7.75 23.00
C SER A 22 -27.20 8.13 23.01
N ASP A 23 -27.69 8.79 21.97
CA ASP A 23 -28.99 9.45 21.93
C ASP A 23 -30.09 8.63 21.23
N ARG A 24 -29.75 7.91 20.15
CA ARG A 24 -30.70 7.07 19.39
C ARG A 24 -29.99 6.07 18.48
N GLU A 25 -30.77 5.16 17.88
CA GLU A 25 -30.28 4.29 16.82
C GLU A 25 -29.99 5.05 15.52
N TYR A 26 -29.13 4.46 14.69
CA TYR A 26 -28.82 4.98 13.35
C TYR A 26 -29.96 4.69 12.38
N THR A 27 -30.34 5.69 11.60
CA THR A 27 -31.25 5.53 10.46
C THR A 27 -30.56 4.84 9.29
N ASP A 28 -31.33 4.22 8.39
CA ASP A 28 -30.80 3.57 7.18
C ASP A 28 -29.92 4.50 6.33
N LEU A 29 -30.26 5.79 6.26
CA LEU A 29 -29.48 6.78 5.54
C LEU A 29 -28.11 7.00 6.21
N GLU A 30 -28.08 7.15 7.54
CA GLU A 30 -26.83 7.30 8.30
C GLU A 30 -25.97 6.03 8.16
N VAL A 31 -26.56 4.84 8.21
CA VAL A 31 -25.83 3.59 7.98
C VAL A 31 -25.20 3.55 6.58
N LYS A 32 -25.95 3.95 5.54
CA LYS A 32 -25.41 4.04 4.17
C LYS A 32 -24.26 5.03 4.07
N LEU A 33 -24.36 6.20 4.71
CA LEU A 33 -23.31 7.22 4.70
C LEU A 33 -22.05 6.75 5.44
N LEU A 34 -22.19 6.13 6.62
CA LEU A 34 -21.07 5.58 7.37
C LEU A 34 -20.37 4.44 6.61
N LYS A 35 -21.16 3.60 5.92
CA LYS A 35 -20.62 2.56 5.04
C LYS A 35 -19.83 3.19 3.89
N ALA A 36 -20.40 4.19 3.19
CA ALA A 36 -19.71 4.87 2.10
C ALA A 36 -18.42 5.56 2.57
N PHE A 37 -18.43 6.18 3.75
CA PHE A 37 -17.25 6.77 4.38
C PHE A 37 -16.16 5.71 4.62
N LEU A 38 -16.51 4.58 5.24
CA LEU A 38 -15.54 3.52 5.51
C LEU A 38 -15.02 2.87 4.22
N THR A 39 -15.88 2.66 3.22
CA THR A 39 -15.46 2.14 1.90
C THR A 39 -14.47 3.08 1.22
N ARG A 40 -14.70 4.40 1.25
CA ARG A 40 -13.77 5.36 0.69
C ARG A 40 -12.41 5.28 1.38
N ARG A 41 -12.38 5.25 2.72
CA ARG A 41 -11.13 5.13 3.50
C ARG A 41 -10.39 3.82 3.23
N HIS A 42 -11.13 2.73 3.10
CA HIS A 42 -10.58 1.44 2.74
C HIS A 42 -9.87 1.51 1.37
N ASN A 43 -10.54 2.06 0.35
CA ASN A 43 -9.97 2.21 -0.99
C ASN A 43 -8.77 3.17 -1.03
N GLU A 44 -8.76 4.24 -0.22
CA GLU A 44 -7.61 5.14 -0.09
C GLU A 44 -6.38 4.45 0.53
N THR A 45 -6.59 3.34 1.26
CA THR A 45 -5.51 2.55 1.90
C THR A 45 -5.12 1.33 1.04
N ALA A 46 -5.78 1.11 -0.10
CA ALA A 46 -5.49 -0.03 -0.96
C ALA A 46 -4.08 0.11 -1.59
N PRO A 47 -3.32 -0.99 -1.71
CA PRO A 47 -2.04 -0.98 -2.39
C PRO A 47 -2.15 -0.43 -3.81
N PRO A 48 -1.19 0.38 -4.29
CA PRO A 48 -1.11 0.71 -5.71
C PRO A 48 -0.78 -0.55 -6.51
N THR A 49 -1.70 -0.96 -7.40
CA THR A 49 -1.57 -2.17 -8.24
C THR A 49 -0.63 -2.00 -9.44
N ASN A 50 -0.05 -0.80 -9.63
CA ASN A 50 0.70 -0.45 -10.83
C ASN A 50 2.23 -0.64 -10.68
N LEU A 51 2.70 -1.35 -9.65
CA LEU A 51 4.13 -1.68 -9.53
C LEU A 51 4.51 -2.86 -10.41
N THR A 52 5.62 -2.71 -11.13
CA THR A 52 6.19 -3.78 -11.95
C THR A 52 7.03 -4.72 -11.11
N ARG A 53 7.19 -5.97 -11.54
CA ARG A 53 8.06 -6.96 -10.86
C ARG A 53 9.49 -6.43 -10.64
N ALA A 54 10.03 -5.74 -11.64
CA ALA A 54 11.37 -5.14 -11.57
C ALA A 54 11.49 -4.01 -10.53
N GLU A 55 10.39 -3.29 -10.27
CA GLU A 55 10.32 -2.28 -9.19
C GLU A 55 10.24 -2.94 -7.81
N LEU A 56 9.45 -4.02 -7.69
CA LEU A 56 9.31 -4.80 -6.46
C LEU A 56 10.63 -5.49 -6.07
N GLU A 57 11.32 -6.13 -7.02
CA GLU A 57 12.64 -6.73 -6.77
C GLU A 57 13.64 -5.70 -6.24
N ALA A 58 13.70 -4.52 -6.86
CA ALA A 58 14.59 -3.46 -6.41
C ALA A 58 14.23 -2.98 -4.98
N LEU A 59 12.94 -2.89 -4.64
CA LEU A 59 12.50 -2.54 -3.29
C LEU A 59 12.77 -3.64 -2.26
N SER A 60 12.64 -4.91 -2.64
CA SER A 60 12.97 -6.07 -1.79
C SER A 60 14.45 -6.07 -1.43
N MET A 61 15.34 -5.84 -2.39
CA MET A 61 16.78 -5.76 -2.09
C MET A 61 17.14 -4.55 -1.22
N VAL A 62 16.41 -3.43 -1.35
CA VAL A 62 16.55 -2.27 -0.45
C VAL A 62 16.07 -2.59 0.97
N LYS A 63 14.98 -3.36 1.11
CA LYS A 63 14.48 -3.86 2.40
C LYS A 63 15.52 -4.76 3.09
N ASP A 64 16.25 -5.57 2.32
CA ASP A 64 17.35 -6.41 2.81
C ASP A 64 18.63 -5.63 3.15
N GLY A 65 18.63 -4.30 2.97
CA GLY A 65 19.77 -3.44 3.31
C GLY A 65 20.87 -3.37 2.25
N LYS A 66 20.64 -3.94 1.05
CA LYS A 66 21.63 -3.89 -0.04
C LYS A 66 21.82 -2.46 -0.56
N ARG A 67 23.05 -2.11 -0.89
CA ARG A 67 23.40 -0.83 -1.50
C ARG A 67 23.08 -0.86 -2.99
N LEU A 68 22.88 0.32 -3.56
CA LEU A 68 22.57 0.49 -5.00
C LEU A 68 23.53 -0.26 -5.93
N LYS A 69 24.83 -0.29 -5.60
CA LYS A 69 25.85 -1.01 -6.38
C LYS A 69 25.67 -2.52 -6.36
N GLU A 70 25.33 -3.06 -5.20
CA GLU A 70 25.09 -4.49 -5.01
C GLU A 70 23.83 -4.90 -5.76
N ILE A 71 22.77 -4.10 -5.67
CA ILE A 71 21.51 -4.30 -6.42
C ILE A 71 21.76 -4.26 -7.93
N ALA A 72 22.55 -3.31 -8.41
CA ALA A 72 22.88 -3.18 -9.84
C ALA A 72 23.65 -4.41 -10.34
N HIS A 73 24.62 -4.87 -9.56
CA HIS A 73 25.39 -6.08 -9.86
C HIS A 73 24.49 -7.33 -9.88
N GLU A 74 23.65 -7.50 -8.86
CA GLU A 74 22.81 -8.69 -8.70
C GLU A 74 21.69 -8.77 -9.74
N LEU A 75 21.13 -7.63 -10.14
CA LEU A 75 20.14 -7.54 -11.22
C LEU A 75 20.77 -7.46 -12.62
N SER A 76 22.10 -7.47 -12.74
CA SER A 76 22.83 -7.31 -14.01
C SER A 76 22.40 -6.08 -14.82
N VAL A 77 22.20 -4.94 -14.15
CA VAL A 77 21.79 -3.67 -14.75
C VAL A 77 22.66 -2.52 -14.29
N SER A 78 22.59 -1.36 -14.95
CA SER A 78 23.32 -0.18 -14.50
C SER A 78 22.75 0.41 -13.21
N GLU A 79 23.59 1.06 -12.41
CA GLU A 79 23.15 1.81 -11.21
C GLU A 79 22.07 2.85 -11.55
N GLY A 80 22.15 3.44 -12.75
CA GLY A 80 21.15 4.38 -13.27
C GLY A 80 19.78 3.72 -13.50
N ALA A 81 19.76 2.50 -14.03
CA ALA A 81 18.52 1.74 -14.20
C ALA A 81 17.87 1.40 -12.85
N VAL A 82 18.66 1.00 -11.85
CA VAL A 82 18.14 0.75 -10.49
C VAL A 82 17.59 2.02 -9.87
N LYS A 83 18.30 3.17 -9.99
CA LYS A 83 17.79 4.47 -9.53
C LYS A 83 16.46 4.81 -10.16
N GLN A 84 16.31 4.57 -11.46
CA GLN A 84 15.07 4.86 -12.17
C GLN A 84 13.92 3.98 -11.70
N ARG A 85 14.15 2.67 -11.51
CA ARG A 85 13.16 1.74 -10.95
C ARG A 85 12.71 2.19 -9.56
N LEU A 86 13.66 2.46 -8.66
CA LEU A 86 13.36 2.94 -7.30
C LEU A 86 12.61 4.28 -7.31
N LYS A 87 12.97 5.21 -8.21
CA LYS A 87 12.29 6.49 -8.37
C LYS A 87 10.84 6.31 -8.80
N ASN A 88 10.58 5.46 -9.78
CA ASN A 88 9.22 5.18 -10.25
C ASN A 88 8.40 4.45 -9.18
N ALA A 89 8.97 3.45 -8.53
CA ALA A 89 8.31 2.73 -7.43
C ALA A 89 7.96 3.68 -6.28
N LYS A 90 8.88 4.58 -5.92
CA LYS A 90 8.67 5.61 -4.90
C LYS A 90 7.52 6.56 -5.25
N LEU A 91 7.44 7.01 -6.49
CA LEU A 91 6.33 7.84 -6.98
C LEU A 91 4.99 7.11 -6.91
N LYS A 92 4.96 5.85 -7.35
CA LYS A 92 3.75 5.00 -7.32
C LYS A 92 3.26 4.70 -5.89
N LEU A 93 4.19 4.56 -4.94
CA LEU A 93 3.90 4.34 -3.52
C LEU A 93 3.68 5.62 -2.71
N GLY A 94 3.82 6.81 -3.32
CA GLY A 94 3.71 8.09 -2.60
C GLY A 94 4.79 8.32 -1.53
N ALA A 95 5.92 7.62 -1.64
CA ALA A 95 7.00 7.68 -0.67
C ALA A 95 7.95 8.87 -0.90
N LYS A 96 8.61 9.35 0.17
CA LYS A 96 9.62 10.41 0.10
C LYS A 96 11.03 9.84 -0.09
N THR A 97 11.32 8.69 0.52
CA THR A 97 12.63 8.00 0.45
C THR A 97 12.50 6.57 -0.08
N GLY A 98 13.61 6.00 -0.57
CA GLY A 98 13.64 4.60 -1.03
C GLY A 98 13.36 3.61 0.10
N THR A 99 13.88 3.88 1.29
CA THR A 99 13.60 3.09 2.50
C THR A 99 12.12 3.14 2.87
N GLN A 100 11.50 4.32 2.83
CA GLN A 100 10.06 4.46 3.07
C GLN A 100 9.25 3.70 2.00
N ALA A 101 9.67 3.74 0.74
CA ALA A 101 9.03 2.97 -0.32
C ALA A 101 9.11 1.46 -0.05
N ALA A 102 10.27 0.95 0.38
CA ALA A 102 10.42 -0.46 0.73
C ALA A 102 9.55 -0.85 1.94
N THR A 103 9.47 0.00 2.97
CA THR A 103 8.56 -0.22 4.11
C THR A 103 7.10 -0.24 3.68
N LEU A 104 6.66 0.70 2.82
CA LEU A 104 5.28 0.74 2.32
C LEU A 104 4.97 -0.50 1.46
N ALA A 105 5.88 -0.90 0.57
CA ALA A 105 5.69 -2.10 -0.23
C ALA A 105 5.56 -3.36 0.65
N SER A 106 6.31 -3.44 1.75
CA SER A 106 6.17 -4.54 2.71
C SER A 106 4.87 -4.46 3.52
N GLN A 107 4.43 -3.26 3.93
CA GLN A 107 3.13 -3.07 4.61
C GLN A 107 1.95 -3.45 3.72
N TYR A 108 2.07 -3.21 2.42
CA TYR A 108 1.09 -3.61 1.43
C TYR A 108 1.18 -5.09 1.03
N GLY A 109 2.12 -5.87 1.58
CA GLY A 109 2.28 -7.30 1.27
C GLY A 109 2.89 -7.57 -0.12
N LEU A 110 3.47 -6.55 -0.76
CA LEU A 110 4.04 -6.67 -2.11
C LEU A 110 5.46 -7.30 -2.11
N ILE A 111 6.17 -7.25 -0.97
CA ILE A 111 7.54 -7.78 -0.72
C ILE A 111 7.80 -8.18 0.74
#